data_AF-A0A521I577-F1
#
_entry.id   AF-A0A521I577-F1
#
_cell.length_a   1.000
_cell.length_b   1.000
_cell.length_c   1.000
_cell.angle_alpha   90.00
_cell.angle_beta   90.00
_cell.angle_gamma   90.00
#
_symmetry.space_group_name_H-M   'P 1'
#
loop_
_entity.id
_entity.type
_entity.pdbx_description
1 polymer ?
#
loop_
_entity_poly.entity_id
_entity_poly.type
_entity_poly.pdbx_seq_one_letter_code
_entity_poly.pdbx_strand_id
1 'polypeptide(L)'
;MSSSPPPIQPTPLTALDRFWLETTRGAVKQSIESLEGAAKQLIAITTLASTIYFAAVSFSDIKAGLMQLSSAELWGLALIFALPIVLWLASLWFSILVFKPEIYQTNLDSPDLARETYETIAAYKHKQLQRAYLFLVVAFFPLIVNVLIYFLFVPLPPKT
;
A
#
# COMPACT_ATOMS: atom_id res chain seq x y z
N MET A 1 -15.84 0.16 -62.41
CA MET A 1 -15.93 -1.10 -61.66
C MET A 1 -15.63 -0.80 -60.20
N SER A 2 -16.66 -0.69 -59.36
CA SER A 2 -16.50 -0.43 -57.92
C SER A 2 -16.46 -1.78 -57.20
N SER A 3 -15.27 -2.27 -56.87
CA SER A 3 -15.11 -3.47 -56.05
C SER A 3 -15.25 -3.08 -54.58
N SER A 4 -16.44 -3.25 -54.01
CA SER A 4 -16.63 -3.19 -52.56
C SER A 4 -15.69 -4.20 -51.89
N PRO A 5 -14.98 -3.83 -50.81
CA PRO A 5 -14.13 -4.77 -50.10
C PRO A 5 -14.98 -5.93 -49.56
N PRO A 6 -14.45 -7.17 -49.55
CA PRO A 6 -15.18 -8.32 -49.08
C PRO A 6 -15.61 -8.12 -47.61
N PRO A 7 -16.81 -8.57 -47.22
CA PRO A 7 -17.27 -8.47 -45.84
C PRO A 7 -16.29 -9.21 -44.94
N ILE A 8 -15.79 -8.53 -43.90
CA ILE A 8 -14.94 -9.12 -42.87
C ILE A 8 -15.78 -10.17 -42.16
N GLN A 9 -15.59 -11.45 -42.51
CA GLN A 9 -16.24 -12.54 -41.81
C GLN A 9 -15.65 -12.61 -40.39
N PRO A 10 -16.48 -12.60 -39.34
CA PRO A 10 -15.96 -12.72 -37.98
C PRO A 10 -15.27 -14.07 -37.86
N THR A 11 -13.95 -14.05 -37.66
CA THR A 11 -13.17 -15.26 -37.42
C THR A 11 -13.74 -15.97 -36.18
N PRO A 12 -14.13 -17.25 -36.27
CA PRO A 12 -14.68 -17.96 -35.13
C PRO A 12 -13.62 -18.07 -34.03
N LEU A 13 -13.98 -17.68 -32.80
CA LEU A 13 -13.12 -17.77 -31.62
C LEU A 13 -12.61 -19.21 -31.44
N THR A 14 -11.29 -19.36 -31.35
CA THR A 14 -10.68 -20.66 -31.05
C THR A 14 -10.97 -21.07 -29.59
N ALA A 15 -10.76 -22.33 -29.25
CA ALA A 15 -10.88 -22.79 -27.85
C ALA A 15 -9.88 -22.06 -26.92
N LEU A 16 -8.69 -21.75 -27.43
CA LEU A 16 -7.67 -20.98 -26.71
C LEU A 16 -8.12 -19.53 -26.46
N ASP A 17 -8.73 -18.89 -27.47
CA ASP A 17 -9.26 -17.52 -27.32
C ASP A 17 -10.36 -17.45 -26.27
N ARG A 18 -11.26 -18.46 -26.25
CA ARG A 18 -12.31 -18.56 -25.24
C ARG A 18 -11.74 -18.73 -23.83
N PHE A 19 -10.73 -19.59 -23.66
CA PHE A 19 -10.03 -19.77 -22.38
C PHE A 19 -9.41 -18.47 -21.87
N TRP A 20 -8.70 -17.72 -22.72
CA TRP A 20 -8.09 -16.45 -22.33
C TRP A 20 -9.13 -15.37 -22.04
N LEU A 21 -10.24 -15.32 -22.78
CA LEU A 21 -11.35 -14.41 -22.51
C LEU A 21 -12.02 -14.72 -21.16
N GLU A 22 -12.29 -15.99 -20.86
CA GLU A 22 -12.84 -16.40 -19.57
C GLU A 22 -11.87 -16.12 -18.42
N THR A 23 -10.58 -16.40 -18.60
CA THR A 23 -9.54 -16.11 -17.61
C THR A 23 -9.46 -14.61 -17.33
N THR A 24 -9.47 -13.78 -18.38
CA THR A 24 -9.43 -12.32 -18.24
C THR A 24 -10.71 -11.80 -17.58
N ARG A 25 -11.89 -12.32 -17.93
CA ARG A 25 -13.15 -11.98 -17.25
C ARG A 25 -13.13 -12.36 -15.78
N GLY A 26 -12.57 -13.52 -15.44
CA GLY A 26 -12.37 -13.97 -14.06
C GLY A 26 -11.44 -13.04 -13.29
N ALA A 27 -10.29 -12.70 -13.87
CA ALA A 27 -9.31 -11.79 -13.29
C ALA A 27 -9.88 -10.38 -13.07
N VAL A 28 -10.62 -9.85 -14.06
CA VAL A 28 -11.33 -8.58 -13.92
C VAL A 28 -12.32 -8.68 -12.78
N LYS A 29 -13.20 -9.69 -12.74
CA LYS A 29 -14.19 -9.86 -11.67
C LYS A 29 -13.57 -9.83 -10.26
N GLN A 30 -12.41 -10.47 -10.10
CA GLN A 30 -11.70 -10.57 -8.82
C GLN A 30 -10.77 -9.39 -8.51
N SER A 31 -10.60 -8.43 -9.42
CA SER A 31 -9.57 -7.39 -9.27
C SER A 31 -9.82 -6.45 -8.09
N ILE A 32 -11.07 -6.05 -7.84
CA ILE A 32 -11.42 -5.24 -6.66
C ILE A 32 -11.20 -6.03 -5.37
N GLU A 33 -11.61 -7.29 -5.33
CA GLU A 33 -11.45 -8.16 -4.16
C GLU A 33 -9.96 -8.40 -3.85
N SER A 34 -9.12 -8.58 -4.88
CA SER A 34 -7.68 -8.75 -4.70
C SER A 34 -7.00 -7.45 -4.22
N LEU A 35 -7.42 -6.29 -4.71
CA LEU A 35 -6.95 -4.99 -4.21
C LEU A 35 -7.33 -4.78 -2.73
N GLU A 36 -8.55 -5.15 -2.35
CA GLU A 36 -9.00 -5.10 -0.96
C GLU A 36 -8.24 -6.11 -0.07
N GLY A 37 -7.98 -7.32 -0.58
CA GLY A 37 -7.14 -8.31 0.10
C GLY A 37 -5.72 -7.79 0.34
N ALA A 38 -5.11 -7.17 -0.66
CA ALA A 38 -3.79 -6.55 -0.54
C ALA A 38 -3.77 -5.39 0.47
N ALA A 39 -4.82 -4.56 0.49
CA ALA A 39 -4.95 -3.48 1.47
C ALA A 39 -5.06 -4.03 2.91
N LYS A 40 -5.80 -5.12 3.14
CA LYS A 40 -5.86 -5.80 4.45
C LYS A 40 -4.48 -6.29 4.89
N GLN A 41 -3.73 -6.90 3.96
CA GLN A 41 -2.37 -7.37 4.24
C GLN A 41 -1.42 -6.21 4.58
N LEU A 42 -1.48 -5.10 3.83
CA LEU A 42 -0.69 -3.90 4.14
C LEU A 42 -1.03 -3.33 5.52
N ILE A 43 -2.31 -3.28 5.90
CA ILE A 43 -2.72 -2.85 7.24
C ILE A 43 -2.12 -3.78 8.30
N ALA A 44 -2.22 -5.09 8.11
CA ALA A 44 -1.70 -6.07 9.05
C ALA A 44 -0.17 -5.92 9.24
N ILE A 45 0.58 -5.85 8.12
CA ILE A 45 2.04 -5.68 8.15
C ILE A 45 2.42 -4.35 8.79
N THR A 46 1.76 -3.26 8.43
CA THR A 46 2.07 -1.91 8.97
C THR A 46 1.78 -1.86 10.47
N THR A 47 0.67 -2.46 10.92
CA THR A 47 0.30 -2.54 12.33
C THR A 47 1.32 -3.37 13.11
N LEU A 48 1.71 -4.53 12.59
CA LEU A 48 2.75 -5.37 13.19
C LEU A 48 4.07 -4.60 13.33
N ALA A 49 4.54 -3.98 12.25
CA ALA A 49 5.78 -3.21 12.24
C ALA A 49 5.75 -2.06 13.26
N SER A 50 4.64 -1.29 13.29
CA SER A 50 4.47 -0.22 14.26
C SER A 50 4.48 -0.71 15.70
N THR A 51 3.83 -1.86 15.98
CA THR A 51 3.76 -2.43 17.32
C THR A 51 5.13 -2.89 17.81
N ILE A 52 5.88 -3.59 16.95
CA ILE A 52 7.25 -4.02 17.24
C ILE A 52 8.13 -2.79 17.51
N TYR A 53 8.02 -1.76 16.69
CA TYR A 53 8.79 -0.52 16.86
C TYR A 53 8.44 0.20 18.17
N PHE A 54 7.14 0.37 18.48
CA PHE A 54 6.72 0.98 19.74
C PHE A 54 7.19 0.19 20.95
N ALA A 55 7.15 -1.15 20.89
CA ALA A 55 7.71 -2.00 21.94
C ALA A 55 9.23 -1.76 22.08
N ALA A 56 9.98 -1.80 20.98
CA ALA A 56 11.42 -1.57 20.99
C ALA A 56 11.79 -0.21 21.58
N VAL A 57 11.11 0.87 21.17
CA VAL A 57 11.34 2.22 21.69
C VAL A 57 10.95 2.33 23.16
N SER A 58 9.82 1.75 23.57
CA SER A 58 9.33 1.85 24.96
C SER A 58 10.22 1.09 25.96
N PHE A 59 10.82 -0.02 25.53
CA PHE A 59 11.73 -0.83 26.36
C PHE A 59 13.20 -0.42 26.23
N SER A 60 13.52 0.50 25.33
CA SER A 60 14.89 0.98 25.15
C SER A 60 15.25 2.03 26.21
N ASP A 61 16.44 1.92 26.80
CA ASP A 61 17.04 2.95 27.67
C ASP A 61 17.55 4.17 26.87
N ILE A 62 16.88 4.52 25.77
CA ILE A 62 17.21 5.67 24.91
C ILE A 62 17.28 6.97 25.74
N LYS A 63 16.51 7.07 26.83
CA LYS A 63 16.53 8.20 27.76
C LYS A 63 17.90 8.42 28.42
N ALA A 64 18.67 7.37 28.68
CA ALA A 64 20.00 7.48 29.27
C ALA A 64 21.01 8.13 28.29
N GLY A 65 20.94 7.79 27.00
CA GLY A 65 21.74 8.42 25.96
C GLY A 65 21.28 9.86 25.63
N LEU A 66 19.98 10.12 25.71
CA LEU A 66 19.38 11.45 25.47
C LEU A 66 19.82 12.50 26.51
N MET A 67 20.10 12.12 27.77
CA MET A 67 20.53 13.07 28.81
C MET A 67 21.86 13.78 28.53
N GLN A 68 22.66 13.27 27.58
CA GLN A 68 23.94 13.86 27.19
C GLN A 68 23.83 14.88 26.05
N LEU A 69 22.64 15.02 25.44
CA LEU A 69 22.41 15.85 24.27
C LEU A 69 21.89 17.24 24.63
N SER A 70 22.22 18.23 23.81
CA SER A 70 21.67 19.58 23.90
C SER A 70 20.18 19.60 23.53
N SER A 71 19.45 20.65 23.94
CA SER A 71 18.01 20.77 23.65
C SER A 71 17.68 20.73 22.15
N ALA A 72 18.56 21.22 21.28
CA ALA A 72 18.35 21.19 19.82
C ALA A 72 18.50 19.77 19.25
N GLU A 73 19.47 19.00 19.74
CA GLU A 73 19.73 17.61 19.32
C GLU A 73 18.61 16.68 19.80
N LEU A 74 18.07 16.92 21.00
CA LEU A 74 16.90 16.21 21.52
C LEU A 74 15.69 16.32 20.59
N TRP A 75 15.38 17.54 20.12
CA TRP A 75 14.28 17.76 19.19
C TRP A 75 14.54 17.10 17.83
N GLY A 76 15.77 17.18 17.31
CA GLY A 76 16.16 16.51 16.08
C GLY A 76 16.00 14.99 16.17
N LEU A 77 16.44 14.38 17.27
CA LEU A 77 16.30 12.94 17.50
C LEU A 77 14.82 12.54 17.62
N ALA A 78 14.03 13.32 18.36
CA ALA A 78 12.59 13.06 18.50
C ALA A 78 11.87 13.04 17.15
N LEU A 79 12.22 13.96 16.24
CA LEU A 79 11.67 14.00 14.87
C LEU A 79 12.07 12.75 14.07
N ILE A 80 13.34 12.33 14.16
CA ILE A 80 13.86 11.15 13.48
C ILE A 80 13.15 9.87 13.98
N PHE A 81 12.94 9.75 15.30
CA PHE A 81 12.19 8.64 15.91
C PHE A 81 10.68 8.68 15.59
N ALA A 82 10.12 9.86 15.37
CA ALA A 82 8.72 10.03 14.98
C ALA A 82 8.47 9.77 13.48
N LEU A 83 9.47 9.97 12.63
CA LEU A 83 9.32 9.85 11.17
C LEU A 83 8.75 8.50 10.68
N PRO A 84 9.23 7.32 11.12
CA PRO A 84 8.64 6.05 10.68
C PRO A 84 7.18 5.91 11.11
N ILE A 85 6.81 6.46 12.28
CA ILE A 85 5.42 6.44 12.77
C ILE A 85 4.53 7.27 11.83
N VAL A 86 4.95 8.49 11.48
CA VAL A 86 4.19 9.36 10.57
C VAL A 86 4.01 8.71 9.20
N LEU A 87 5.06 8.07 8.66
CA LEU A 87 5.00 7.38 7.37
C LEU A 87 4.11 6.13 7.42
N TRP A 88 4.14 5.36 8.51
CA TRP A 88 3.22 4.24 8.71
C TRP A 88 1.77 4.69 8.87
N LEU A 89 1.51 5.78 9.58
CA LEU A 89 0.17 6.36 9.66
C LEU A 89 -0.35 6.80 8.28
N ALA A 90 0.52 7.41 7.46
CA ALA A 90 0.17 7.72 6.07
C ALA A 90 -0.12 6.45 5.25
N SER A 91 0.69 5.40 5.38
CA SER A 91 0.45 4.09 4.74
C SER A 91 -0.91 3.49 5.13
N LEU A 92 -1.22 3.50 6.44
CA LEU A 92 -2.49 3.01 6.97
C LEU A 92 -3.67 3.83 6.43
N TRP A 93 -3.54 5.17 6.41
CA TRP A 93 -4.56 6.06 5.88
C TRP A 93 -4.91 5.71 4.42
N PHE A 94 -3.90 5.58 3.56
CA PHE A 94 -4.11 5.20 2.16
C PHE A 94 -4.67 3.77 2.00
N SER A 95 -4.27 2.84 2.87
CA SER A 95 -4.82 1.49 2.86
C SER A 95 -6.30 1.47 3.25
N ILE A 96 -6.71 2.29 4.23
CA ILE A 96 -8.11 2.42 4.65
C ILE A 96 -8.97 3.03 3.52
N LEU A 97 -8.43 4.00 2.78
CA LEU A 97 -9.14 4.61 1.64
C LEU A 97 -9.49 3.61 0.53
N VAL A 98 -8.83 2.45 0.45
CA VAL A 98 -9.20 1.36 -0.47
C VAL A 98 -10.58 0.79 -0.13
N PHE A 99 -11.01 0.80 1.14
CA PHE A 99 -12.31 0.28 1.56
C PHE A 99 -13.43 1.31 1.54
N LYS A 100 -13.15 2.58 1.21
CA LYS A 100 -14.17 3.63 1.21
C LYS A 100 -15.30 3.25 0.24
N PRO A 101 -16.53 3.02 0.72
CA PRO A 101 -17.67 2.77 -0.15
C PRO A 101 -18.10 4.11 -0.75
N GLU A 102 -18.00 4.25 -2.07
CA GLU A 102 -18.63 5.34 -2.79
C GLU A 102 -19.98 4.86 -3.32
N ILE A 103 -21.02 5.66 -3.13
CA ILE A 103 -22.36 5.36 -3.63
C ILE A 103 -22.35 5.67 -5.13
N TYR A 104 -22.02 4.67 -5.95
CA TYR A 104 -22.11 4.80 -7.39
C TYR A 104 -23.58 4.64 -7.80
N GLN A 105 -24.20 5.75 -8.21
CA GLN A 105 -25.50 5.71 -8.87
C GLN A 105 -25.31 5.22 -10.31
N THR A 106 -25.07 3.92 -10.46
CA THR A 106 -24.92 3.32 -11.78
C THR A 106 -26.32 3.01 -12.32
N ASN A 107 -26.65 3.60 -13.46
CA ASN A 107 -27.81 3.15 -14.21
C ASN A 107 -27.49 1.74 -14.78
N LEU A 108 -28.07 0.71 -14.16
CA LEU A 108 -27.81 -0.70 -14.48
C LEU A 108 -28.29 -1.11 -15.89
N ASP A 109 -29.03 -0.24 -16.57
CA ASP A 109 -29.59 -0.51 -17.90
C ASP A 109 -28.58 -0.38 -19.05
N SER A 110 -27.32 -0.04 -18.76
CA SER A 110 -26.28 0.10 -19.78
C SER A 110 -24.97 -0.61 -19.40
N PRO A 111 -24.54 -1.63 -20.19
CA PRO A 111 -23.30 -2.37 -19.94
C PRO A 111 -22.04 -1.49 -19.95
N ASP A 112 -22.03 -0.42 -20.75
CA ASP A 112 -20.88 0.47 -20.89
C ASP A 112 -20.65 1.31 -19.62
N LEU A 113 -21.69 1.85 -19.00
CA LEU A 113 -21.60 2.59 -17.74
C LEU A 113 -21.20 1.68 -16.57
N ALA A 114 -21.67 0.43 -16.55
CA ALA A 114 -21.25 -0.55 -15.55
C ALA A 114 -19.74 -0.85 -15.65
N ARG A 115 -19.23 -0.97 -16.88
CA ARG A 115 -17.80 -1.17 -17.13
C ARG A 115 -16.96 0.04 -16.71
N GLU A 116 -17.36 1.25 -17.13
CA GLU A 116 -16.63 2.48 -16.81
C GLU A 116 -16.57 2.72 -15.28
N THR A 117 -17.69 2.46 -14.59
CA THR A 117 -17.75 2.54 -13.12
C THR A 117 -16.78 1.54 -12.47
N TYR A 118 -16.77 0.30 -12.96
CA TYR A 118 -15.84 -0.72 -12.47
C TYR A 118 -14.38 -0.32 -12.64
N GLU A 119 -14.01 0.11 -13.85
CA GLU A 119 -12.64 0.52 -14.18
C GLU A 119 -12.20 1.73 -13.33
N THR A 120 -13.09 2.68 -13.09
CA THR A 120 -12.84 3.85 -12.24
C THR A 120 -12.58 3.45 -10.78
N ILE A 121 -13.41 2.55 -10.23
CA ILE A 121 -13.23 2.03 -8.87
C ILE A 121 -11.89 1.30 -8.74
N ALA A 122 -11.61 0.39 -9.67
CA ALA A 122 -10.38 -0.39 -9.67
C ALA A 122 -9.15 0.51 -9.77
N ALA A 123 -9.16 1.50 -10.65
CA ALA A 123 -8.07 2.47 -10.81
C ALA A 123 -7.85 3.32 -9.55
N TYR A 124 -8.92 3.80 -8.92
CA TYR A 124 -8.83 4.56 -7.67
C TYR A 124 -8.22 3.70 -6.55
N LYS A 125 -8.76 2.50 -6.30
CA LYS A 125 -8.28 1.58 -5.26
C LYS A 125 -6.81 1.21 -5.51
N HIS A 126 -6.45 0.92 -6.75
CA HIS A 126 -5.07 0.62 -7.12
C HIS A 126 -4.12 1.79 -6.82
N LYS A 127 -4.51 3.03 -7.15
CA LYS A 127 -3.70 4.22 -6.87
C LYS A 127 -3.51 4.46 -5.38
N GLN A 128 -4.53 4.26 -4.55
CA GLN A 128 -4.37 4.38 -3.10
C GLN A 128 -3.47 3.26 -2.55
N LEU A 129 -3.62 2.02 -3.04
CA LEU A 129 -2.77 0.91 -2.64
C LEU A 129 -1.29 1.15 -2.98
N GLN A 130 -0.99 1.69 -4.17
CA GLN A 130 0.38 2.06 -4.55
C GLN A 130 0.96 3.14 -3.63
N ARG A 131 0.16 4.14 -3.25
CA ARG A 131 0.59 5.17 -2.28
C ARG A 131 0.86 4.55 -0.92
N ALA A 132 -0.03 3.70 -0.41
CA ALA A 132 0.17 3.01 0.84
C ALA A 132 1.49 2.22 0.86
N TYR A 133 1.71 1.43 -0.20
CA TYR A 133 2.95 0.68 -0.38
C TYR A 133 4.18 1.59 -0.41
N LEU A 134 4.14 2.71 -1.16
CA LEU A 134 5.25 3.66 -1.21
C LEU A 134 5.58 4.23 0.16
N PHE A 135 4.58 4.67 0.92
CA PHE A 135 4.78 5.19 2.28
C PHE A 135 5.36 4.12 3.22
N LEU A 136 4.89 2.88 3.11
CA LEU A 136 5.43 1.76 3.89
C LEU A 136 6.91 1.51 3.56
N VAL A 137 7.27 1.45 2.27
CA VAL A 137 8.66 1.22 1.85
C VAL A 137 9.56 2.37 2.29
N VAL A 138 9.13 3.62 2.11
CA VAL A 138 9.88 4.80 2.54
C VAL A 138 10.05 4.84 4.06
N ALA A 139 9.09 4.32 4.84
CA ALA A 139 9.18 4.24 6.29
C ALA A 139 10.34 3.36 6.80
N PHE A 140 10.80 2.39 6.02
CA PHE A 140 11.95 1.58 6.40
C PHE A 140 13.26 2.38 6.43
N PHE A 141 13.39 3.46 5.65
CA PHE A 141 14.60 4.28 5.65
C PHE A 141 14.88 4.91 7.02
N PRO A 142 13.99 5.73 7.61
CA PRO A 142 14.23 6.27 8.95
C PRO A 142 14.21 5.19 10.03
N LEU A 143 13.49 4.08 9.84
CA LEU A 143 13.56 2.95 10.78
C LEU A 143 14.99 2.39 10.88
N ILE A 144 15.66 2.18 9.74
CA ILE A 144 17.05 1.72 9.70
C ILE A 144 17.97 2.74 10.38
N VAL A 145 17.76 4.03 10.11
CA VAL A 145 18.51 5.11 10.78
C VAL A 145 18.34 5.04 12.30
N ASN A 146 17.12 4.81 12.80
CA ASN A 146 16.85 4.71 14.24
C ASN A 146 17.58 3.51 14.86
N VAL A 147 17.60 2.38 14.17
CA VAL A 147 18.34 1.19 14.60
C VAL A 147 19.84 1.49 14.67
N LEU A 148 20.41 2.15 13.66
CA LEU A 148 21.82 2.53 13.65
C LEU A 148 22.16 3.50 14.78
N ILE A 149 21.33 4.51 15.01
CA ILE A 149 21.49 5.44 16.14
C ILE A 149 21.47 4.67 17.45
N TYR A 150 20.50 3.77 17.63
CA TYR A 150 20.42 2.96 18.85
C TYR A 150 21.72 2.16 19.09
N PHE A 151 22.24 1.46 18.07
CA PHE A 151 23.48 0.68 18.20
C PHE A 151 24.74 1.54 18.41
N LEU A 152 24.78 2.75 17.87
CA LEU A 152 25.95 3.64 18.01
C LEU A 152 25.99 4.36 19.37
N PHE A 153 24.83 4.73 19.92
CA PHE A 153 24.74 5.55 21.13
C PHE A 153 24.43 4.79 22.41
N VAL A 154 23.94 3.54 22.34
CA VAL A 154 23.68 2.74 23.53
C VAL A 154 24.88 1.83 23.82
N PRO A 155 25.63 2.06 24.91
CA PRO A 155 26.72 1.17 25.31
C PRO A 155 26.15 -0.20 25.67
N LEU A 156 26.75 -1.27 25.11
CA LEU A 156 26.34 -2.63 25.42
C LEU A 156 26.46 -2.87 26.94
N PRO A 157 25.47 -3.53 27.57
CA PRO A 157 25.60 -3.90 28.96
C PRO A 157 26.87 -4.75 29.14
N PRO A 158 27.66 -4.51 30.20
CA PRO A 158 28.88 -5.27 30.44
C PRO A 158 28.51 -6.76 30.52
N LYS A 159 29.25 -7.59 29.77
CA LYS A 159 29.11 -9.05 29.83
C LYS A 159 29.37 -9.50 31.27
N THR A 160 28.32 -9.93 31.97
CA THR A 160 28.40 -10.68 33.24
C THR A 160 28.86 -12.10 32.98
#